data_AF-A0A3E0H1V6-F1
#
_entry.id   AF-A0A3E0H1V6-F1
#
_cell.length_a   1.000
_cell.length_b   1.000
_cell.length_c   1.000
_cell.angle_alpha   90.00
_cell.angle_beta   90.00
_cell.angle_gamma   90.00
#
_symmetry.space_group_name_H-M   'P 1'
#
loop_
_entity.id
_entity.type
_entity.pdbx_description
1 polymer ?
#
loop_
_entity_poly.entity_id
_entity_poly.type
_entity_poly.pdbx_seq_one_letter_code
_entity_poly.pdbx_strand_id
1 'polypeptide(L)'
;MTTPPQTAGMIHARRRDSETKRARVLTTLEHMLDQGIPITFASVARHAQVSTWLVYAPGLRDAIEHARSHQHLHHAPTPSPQADTPGLRTNLALARAEISRLRAERDQQQHQLRLALGARLDSIAKADLVARVDELTRHNTRLTATVAQLRTDNQALHVRVTELEDDLAAARTSLRRMIRAENRPPQS
;
A
#
# COMPACT_ATOMS: atom_id res chain seq x y z
N MET A 1 46.75 14.75 3.13
CA MET A 1 46.35 14.39 1.75
C MET A 1 47.58 13.75 1.12
N THR A 2 47.65 12.48 0.76
CA THR A 2 46.79 11.71 -0.16
C THR A 2 47.01 10.21 0.09
N THR A 3 45.96 9.41 0.31
CA THR A 3 46.03 7.95 0.23
C THR A 3 45.24 7.49 -0.99
N PRO A 4 45.90 7.14 -2.12
CA PRO A 4 45.27 6.29 -3.13
C PRO A 4 46.29 5.35 -3.83
N PRO A 5 46.73 4.26 -3.18
CA PRO A 5 47.05 3.04 -3.92
C PRO A 5 46.34 1.77 -3.39
N GLN A 6 45.86 1.78 -2.14
CA GLN A 6 45.33 0.58 -1.48
C GLN A 6 43.90 0.22 -1.94
N THR A 7 43.05 1.22 -2.19
CA THR A 7 41.66 1.01 -2.63
C THR A 7 41.56 0.45 -4.05
N ALA A 8 42.44 0.90 -4.96
CA ALA A 8 42.50 0.38 -6.33
C ALA A 8 42.91 -1.10 -6.36
N GLY A 9 43.90 -1.49 -5.55
CA GLY A 9 44.32 -2.89 -5.41
C GLY A 9 43.20 -3.81 -4.92
N MET A 10 42.40 -3.36 -3.94
CA MET A 10 41.23 -4.11 -3.44
C MET A 10 40.13 -4.27 -4.50
N ILE A 11 39.86 -3.24 -5.29
CA ILE A 11 38.87 -3.30 -6.39
C ILE A 11 39.32 -4.31 -7.46
N HIS A 12 40.60 -4.29 -7.85
CA HIS A 12 41.15 -5.26 -8.80
C HIS A 12 41.13 -6.69 -8.26
N ALA A 13 41.48 -6.90 -6.99
CA ALA A 13 41.39 -8.21 -6.35
C ALA A 13 39.97 -8.75 -6.31
N ARG A 14 38.99 -7.90 -5.96
CA ARG A 14 37.56 -8.27 -5.92
C ARG A 14 37.01 -8.61 -7.30
N ARG A 15 37.45 -7.89 -8.34
CA ARG A 15 37.06 -8.17 -9.73
C ARG A 15 37.59 -9.53 -10.19
N ARG A 16 38.87 -9.83 -9.94
CA ARG A 16 39.46 -11.14 -10.25
C ARG A 16 38.76 -12.28 -9.51
N ASP A 17 38.49 -12.12 -8.21
CA ASP A 17 37.74 -13.12 -7.43
C ASP A 17 36.34 -13.36 -8.03
N SER A 18 35.68 -12.29 -8.49
CA SER A 18 34.37 -12.38 -9.14
C SER A 18 34.44 -13.10 -10.50
N GLU A 19 35.48 -12.87 -11.28
CA GLU A 19 35.71 -13.52 -12.58
C GLU A 19 36.06 -15.00 -12.39
N THR A 20 36.95 -15.34 -11.45
CA THR A 20 37.31 -16.73 -11.12
C THR A 20 36.10 -17.54 -10.67
N LYS A 21 35.24 -16.97 -9.81
CA LYS A 21 34.03 -17.65 -9.35
C LYS A 21 33.03 -17.87 -10.48
N ARG A 22 32.91 -16.94 -11.44
CA ARG A 22 32.08 -17.12 -12.64
C ARG A 22 32.63 -18.19 -13.56
N ALA A 23 33.93 -18.17 -13.83
CA ALA A 23 34.59 -19.20 -14.65
C ALA A 23 34.37 -20.60 -14.07
N ARG A 24 34.54 -20.75 -12.74
CA ARG A 24 34.30 -22.02 -12.04
C ARG A 24 32.86 -22.53 -12.20
N VAL A 25 31.87 -21.64 -12.17
CA VAL A 25 30.47 -22.00 -12.41
C VAL A 25 30.27 -22.52 -13.83
N LEU A 26 30.84 -21.85 -14.84
CA LEU A 26 30.73 -22.26 -16.24
C LEU A 26 31.41 -23.61 -16.50
N THR A 27 32.63 -23.82 -16.00
CA THR A 27 33.33 -25.12 -16.11
C THR A 27 32.56 -26.24 -15.41
N THR A 28 31.93 -25.95 -14.27
CA THR A 28 31.08 -26.93 -13.57
C THR A 28 29.83 -27.26 -14.38
N LEU A 29 29.22 -26.27 -15.04
CA LEU A 29 28.07 -26.46 -15.93
C LEU A 29 28.41 -27.39 -17.10
N GLU A 30 29.56 -27.18 -17.75
CA GLU A 30 30.06 -28.04 -18.83
C GLU A 30 30.25 -29.48 -18.34
N HIS A 31 30.93 -29.65 -17.21
CA HIS A 31 31.12 -30.96 -16.61
C HIS A 31 29.81 -31.66 -16.21
N MET A 32 28.82 -30.90 -15.70
CA MET A 32 27.50 -31.44 -15.38
C MET A 32 26.70 -31.84 -16.63
N LEU A 33 26.87 -31.11 -17.74
CA LEU A 33 26.30 -31.49 -19.04
C LEU A 33 26.91 -32.79 -19.54
N ASP A 34 28.25 -32.89 -19.55
CA ASP A 34 28.98 -34.06 -20.05
C ASP A 34 28.67 -35.33 -19.25
N GLN A 35 28.50 -35.19 -17.92
CA GLN A 35 28.19 -36.31 -17.03
C GLN A 35 26.69 -36.61 -16.91
N GLY A 36 25.83 -35.82 -17.54
CA GLY A 36 24.38 -35.97 -17.41
C GLY A 36 23.85 -35.73 -16.00
N ILE A 37 24.56 -34.98 -15.16
CA ILE A 37 24.13 -34.64 -13.80
C ILE A 37 23.00 -33.61 -13.89
N PRO A 38 21.85 -33.79 -13.20
CA PRO A 38 20.73 -32.85 -13.26
C PRO A 38 21.12 -31.40 -12.95
N ILE A 39 20.91 -30.51 -13.91
CA ILE A 39 21.25 -29.09 -13.83
C ILE A 39 20.11 -28.33 -13.16
N THR A 40 20.37 -27.90 -11.92
CA THR A 40 19.51 -27.01 -11.14
C THR A 40 20.37 -25.94 -10.50
N PHE A 41 19.79 -24.78 -10.17
CA PHE A 41 20.50 -23.71 -9.46
C PHE A 41 21.20 -24.20 -8.17
N ALA A 42 20.54 -25.09 -7.43
CA ALA A 42 21.09 -25.66 -6.20
C ALA A 42 22.22 -26.67 -6.47
N SER A 43 22.09 -27.53 -7.49
CA SER A 43 23.14 -28.49 -7.84
C SER A 43 24.37 -27.78 -8.40
N VAL A 44 24.20 -26.77 -9.26
CA VAL A 44 25.31 -25.96 -9.80
C VAL A 44 26.04 -25.23 -8.67
N ALA A 45 25.32 -24.58 -7.75
CA ALA A 45 25.95 -23.88 -6.60
C ALA A 45 26.82 -24.83 -5.76
N ARG A 46 26.32 -26.05 -5.51
CA ARG A 46 26.99 -27.08 -4.71
C ARG A 46 28.25 -27.62 -5.40
N HIS A 47 28.15 -27.99 -6.68
CA HIS A 47 29.28 -28.54 -7.42
C HIS A 47 30.34 -27.47 -7.73
N ALA A 48 29.92 -26.24 -8.01
CA ALA A 48 30.83 -25.13 -8.24
C ALA A 48 31.34 -24.50 -6.93
N GLN A 49 30.92 -24.99 -5.76
CA GLN A 49 31.27 -24.48 -4.43
C GLN A 49 31.12 -22.95 -4.29
N VAL A 50 30.06 -22.38 -4.87
CA VAL A 50 29.74 -20.95 -4.80
C VAL A 50 28.49 -20.70 -3.97
N SER A 51 28.29 -19.46 -3.52
CA SER A 51 27.04 -19.08 -2.88
C SER A 51 25.86 -19.17 -3.86
N THR A 52 24.70 -19.57 -3.36
CA THR A 52 23.46 -19.63 -4.16
C THR A 52 23.14 -18.31 -4.84
N TRP A 53 23.45 -17.18 -4.19
CA TRP A 53 23.20 -15.85 -4.72
C TRP A 53 24.03 -15.53 -5.97
N LEU A 54 25.27 -16.04 -6.08
CA LEU A 54 26.11 -15.83 -7.26
C LEU A 54 25.53 -16.52 -8.50
N VAL A 55 24.91 -17.68 -8.32
CA VAL A 55 24.30 -18.48 -9.39
C VAL A 55 23.09 -17.76 -10.02
N TYR A 56 22.45 -16.85 -9.28
CA TYR A 56 21.38 -15.98 -9.77
C TYR A 56 21.87 -14.65 -10.34
N ALA A 57 23.19 -14.39 -10.37
CA ALA A 57 23.71 -13.15 -10.95
C ALA A 57 23.40 -13.06 -12.46
N PRO A 58 23.23 -11.84 -13.00
CA PRO A 58 23.03 -11.62 -14.43
C PRO A 58 24.14 -12.30 -15.26
N GLY A 59 23.77 -12.95 -16.36
CA GLY A 59 24.66 -13.74 -17.22
C GLY A 59 24.86 -15.19 -16.79
N LEU A 60 25.02 -15.48 -15.49
CA LEU A 60 25.11 -16.87 -15.00
C LEU A 60 23.74 -17.56 -14.98
N ARG A 61 22.70 -16.82 -14.59
CA ARG A 61 21.32 -17.34 -14.61
C ARG A 61 20.93 -17.82 -16.01
N ASP A 62 21.24 -17.02 -17.02
CA ASP A 62 20.88 -17.31 -18.41
C ASP A 62 21.65 -18.53 -18.93
N ALA A 63 22.94 -18.65 -18.61
CA ALA A 63 23.76 -19.81 -18.97
C ALA A 63 23.22 -21.12 -18.34
N ILE A 64 22.80 -21.07 -17.07
CA ILE A 64 22.24 -22.23 -16.36
C ILE A 64 20.89 -22.63 -16.94
N GLU A 65 20.04 -21.65 -17.26
CA GLU A 65 18.74 -21.88 -17.87
C GLU A 65 18.90 -22.50 -19.27
N HIS A 66 19.85 -22.00 -20.06
CA HIS A 66 20.20 -22.57 -21.37
C HIS A 66 20.68 -24.02 -21.23
N ALA A 67 21.65 -24.28 -20.35
CA ALA A 67 22.18 -25.62 -20.12
C ALA A 67 21.10 -26.60 -19.61
N ARG A 68 20.23 -26.15 -18.71
CA ARG A 68 19.09 -26.93 -18.24
C ARG A 68 18.14 -27.29 -19.38
N SER A 69 17.83 -26.33 -20.26
CA SER A 69 16.97 -26.59 -21.43
C SER A 69 17.61 -27.58 -22.42
N HIS A 70 18.91 -27.47 -22.68
CA HIS A 70 19.65 -28.42 -23.49
C HIS A 70 19.66 -29.83 -22.88
N GLN A 71 19.87 -29.94 -21.56
CA GLN A 71 19.83 -31.23 -20.89
C GLN A 71 18.44 -31.87 -20.94
N HIS A 72 17.36 -31.09 -20.82
CA HIS A 72 16.00 -31.61 -21.00
C HIS A 72 15.72 -32.11 -22.42
N LEU A 73 16.27 -31.44 -23.43
CA LEU A 73 16.15 -31.88 -24.83
C LEU A 73 16.96 -33.15 -25.11
N HIS A 74 18.18 -33.25 -24.57
CA HIS A 74 19.05 -34.43 -24.73
C HIS A 74 18.63 -35.63 -23.86
N HIS A 75 18.05 -35.37 -22.69
CA HIS A 75 17.49 -36.39 -21.80
C HIS A 75 16.00 -36.66 -22.08
N ALA A 76 15.48 -36.19 -23.21
CA ALA A 76 14.26 -36.75 -23.75
C ALA A 76 14.46 -38.27 -23.86
N PRO A 77 13.59 -39.08 -23.24
CA PRO A 77 13.83 -40.51 -23.11
C PRO A 77 13.97 -41.10 -24.52
N THR A 78 15.08 -41.77 -24.78
CA THR A 78 15.14 -42.75 -25.87
C THR A 78 13.94 -43.67 -25.67
N PRO A 79 13.04 -43.82 -26.66
CA PRO A 79 11.86 -44.65 -26.49
C PRO A 79 12.33 -46.09 -26.34
N SER A 80 12.31 -46.61 -25.11
CA SER A 80 12.28 -48.04 -24.88
C SER A 80 11.05 -48.58 -25.63
N PRO A 81 11.21 -49.57 -26.53
CA PRO A 81 10.06 -50.23 -27.12
C PRO A 81 9.39 -51.01 -25.98
N GLN A 82 8.16 -50.62 -25.65
CA GLN A 82 7.28 -51.21 -24.62
C GLN A 82 7.35 -50.60 -23.21
N ALA A 83 7.21 -49.28 -23.09
CA ALA A 83 6.53 -48.72 -21.92
C ALA A 83 5.02 -48.83 -22.15
N ASP A 84 4.32 -49.60 -21.31
CA ASP A 84 2.89 -49.91 -21.44
C ASP A 84 2.02 -48.67 -21.65
N THR A 85 1.56 -48.50 -22.89
CA THR A 85 0.59 -47.48 -23.33
C THR A 85 -0.66 -47.31 -22.45
N PRO A 86 -1.23 -48.34 -21.78
CA PRO A 86 -2.35 -48.15 -20.85
C PRO A 86 -1.97 -47.39 -19.57
N GLY A 87 -0.75 -47.57 -19.03
CA GLY A 87 -0.31 -46.90 -17.80
C GLY A 87 -0.17 -45.39 -17.99
N LEU A 88 0.41 -44.97 -19.11
CA LEU A 88 0.54 -43.54 -19.48
C LEU A 88 -0.82 -42.87 -19.70
N ARG A 89 -1.78 -43.57 -20.34
CA ARG A 89 -3.15 -43.07 -20.52
C ARG A 89 -3.87 -42.88 -19.19
N THR A 90 -3.69 -43.81 -18.26
CA THR A 90 -4.28 -43.76 -16.92
C THR A 90 -3.70 -42.59 -16.11
N ASN A 91 -2.38 -42.42 -16.13
CA ASN A 91 -1.70 -41.32 -15.45
C ASN A 91 -2.10 -39.96 -16.04
N LEU A 92 -2.26 -39.86 -17.37
CA LEU A 92 -2.76 -38.64 -18.03
C LEU A 92 -4.21 -38.33 -17.62
N ALA A 93 -5.07 -39.35 -17.55
CA ALA A 93 -6.45 -39.17 -17.09
C ALA A 93 -6.51 -38.68 -15.63
N LEU A 94 -5.70 -39.28 -14.76
CA LEU A 94 -5.58 -38.88 -13.36
C LEU A 94 -5.06 -37.45 -13.22
N ALA A 95 -3.99 -37.09 -13.95
CA ALA A 95 -3.44 -35.73 -13.92
C ALA A 95 -4.44 -34.69 -14.43
N ARG A 96 -5.25 -35.00 -15.45
CA ARG A 96 -6.31 -34.12 -15.94
C ARG A 96 -7.44 -33.95 -14.93
N ALA A 97 -7.82 -35.02 -14.24
CA ALA A 97 -8.82 -34.97 -13.18
C ALA A 97 -8.33 -34.09 -12.02
N GLU A 98 -7.07 -34.26 -11.61
CA GLU A 98 -6.46 -33.47 -10.54
C GLU A 98 -6.33 -32.00 -10.93
N ILE A 99 -5.89 -31.68 -12.14
CA ILE A 99 -5.86 -30.29 -12.64
C ILE A 99 -7.27 -29.67 -12.61
N SER A 100 -8.28 -30.43 -13.00
CA SER A 100 -9.67 -29.94 -13.01
C SER A 100 -10.17 -29.66 -11.60
N ARG A 101 -9.87 -30.56 -10.65
CA ARG A 101 -10.17 -30.40 -9.23
C ARG A 101 -9.46 -29.18 -8.64
N LEU A 102 -8.14 -29.07 -8.83
CA LEU A 102 -7.35 -27.95 -8.32
C LEU A 102 -7.80 -26.62 -8.92
N ARG A 103 -8.22 -26.60 -10.19
CA ARG A 103 -8.81 -25.40 -10.80
C ARG A 103 -10.12 -25.01 -10.13
N ALA A 104 -11.01 -25.96 -9.87
CA ALA A 104 -12.26 -25.73 -9.18
C ALA A 104 -12.05 -25.22 -7.73
N GLU A 105 -11.12 -25.84 -6.99
CA GLU A 105 -10.75 -25.39 -5.64
C GLU A 105 -10.18 -23.98 -5.66
N ARG A 106 -9.30 -23.66 -6.62
CA ARG A 106 -8.77 -22.31 -6.81
C ARG A 106 -9.87 -21.31 -7.14
N ASP A 107 -10.80 -21.65 -8.03
CA ASP A 107 -11.94 -20.78 -8.36
C ASP A 107 -12.83 -20.52 -7.14
N GLN A 108 -13.09 -21.56 -6.32
CA GLN A 108 -13.84 -21.44 -5.08
C GLN A 108 -13.13 -20.54 -4.06
N GLN A 109 -11.83 -20.74 -3.85
CA GLN A 109 -11.04 -19.89 -2.95
C GLN A 109 -10.98 -18.44 -3.43
N GLN A 110 -10.82 -18.20 -4.73
CA GLN A 110 -10.85 -16.86 -5.30
C GLN A 110 -12.22 -16.19 -5.11
N HIS A 111 -13.30 -16.96 -5.28
CA HIS A 111 -14.65 -16.45 -5.05
C HIS A 111 -14.87 -16.05 -3.58
N GLN A 112 -14.49 -16.91 -2.64
CA GLN A 112 -14.59 -16.61 -1.21
C GLN A 112 -13.75 -15.39 -0.82
N LEU A 113 -12.53 -15.27 -1.35
CA LEU A 113 -11.68 -14.12 -1.08
C LEU A 113 -12.29 -12.82 -1.61
N ARG A 114 -12.89 -12.84 -2.81
CA ARG A 114 -13.60 -11.66 -3.37
C ARG A 114 -14.76 -11.24 -2.49
N LEU A 115 -15.57 -12.18 -2.03
CA LEU A 115 -16.70 -11.90 -1.12
C LEU A 115 -16.21 -11.31 0.21
N ALA A 116 -15.18 -11.92 0.82
CA ALA A 116 -14.62 -11.46 2.09
C ALA A 116 -14.00 -10.05 1.97
N LEU A 117 -13.29 -9.78 0.87
CA LEU A 117 -12.74 -8.45 0.59
C LEU A 117 -13.83 -7.41 0.36
N GLY A 118 -14.89 -7.76 -0.40
CA GLY A 118 -16.05 -6.88 -0.59
C GLY A 118 -16.69 -6.49 0.74
N ALA A 119 -17.02 -7.48 1.58
CA ALA A 119 -17.60 -7.24 2.89
C ALA A 119 -16.71 -6.38 3.80
N ARG A 120 -15.38 -6.56 3.73
CA ARG A 120 -14.43 -5.76 4.51
C ARG A 120 -14.37 -4.31 4.00
N LEU A 121 -14.35 -4.09 2.70
CA LEU A 121 -14.39 -2.74 2.12
C LEU A 121 -15.70 -2.03 2.48
N ASP A 122 -16.83 -2.72 2.38
CA ASP A 122 -18.13 -2.18 2.77
C ASP A 122 -18.16 -1.81 4.26
N SER A 123 -17.54 -2.61 5.12
CA SER A 123 -17.44 -2.31 6.56
C SER A 123 -16.62 -1.05 6.85
N ILE A 124 -15.52 -0.84 6.13
CA ILE A 124 -14.67 0.34 6.27
C ILE A 124 -15.42 1.57 5.75
N ALA A 125 -16.02 1.49 4.57
CA ALA A 125 -16.82 2.57 4.01
C ALA A 125 -18.00 2.96 4.93
N LYS A 126 -18.65 1.97 5.55
CA LYS A 126 -19.71 2.21 6.53
C LYS A 126 -19.18 2.91 7.79
N ALA A 127 -18.02 2.50 8.30
CA ALA A 127 -17.39 3.14 9.46
C ALA A 127 -17.04 4.61 9.18
N ASP A 128 -16.47 4.89 8.00
CA ASP A 128 -16.15 6.25 7.57
C ASP A 128 -17.41 7.12 7.45
N LEU A 129 -18.50 6.55 6.90
CA LEU A 129 -19.78 7.26 6.78
C LEU A 129 -20.37 7.59 8.16
N VAL A 130 -20.31 6.66 9.12
CA VAL A 130 -20.75 6.90 10.50
C VAL A 130 -19.93 8.02 11.15
N ALA A 131 -18.59 7.97 11.02
CA ALA A 131 -17.72 9.01 11.56
C ALA A 131 -18.05 10.40 10.97
N ARG A 132 -18.34 10.46 9.66
CA ARG A 132 -18.74 11.70 8.99
C ARG A 132 -20.11 12.22 9.46
N VAL A 133 -21.08 11.33 9.68
CA VAL A 133 -22.40 11.70 10.23
C VAL A 133 -22.24 12.25 11.64
N ASP A 134 -21.42 11.63 12.48
CA ASP A 134 -21.16 12.11 13.84
C ASP A 134 -20.50 13.50 13.83
N GLU A 135 -19.52 13.70 12.96
CA GLU A 135 -18.88 15.01 12.76
C GLU A 135 -19.90 16.06 12.33
N LEU A 136 -20.69 15.79 11.29
CA LEU A 136 -21.72 16.72 10.81
C LEU A 136 -22.77 17.02 11.89
N THR A 137 -23.13 16.02 12.68
CA THR A 137 -24.07 16.19 13.81
C THR A 137 -23.48 17.12 14.86
N ARG A 138 -22.22 16.93 15.26
CA ARG A 138 -21.52 17.84 16.19
C ARG A 138 -21.39 19.26 15.64
N HIS A 139 -21.14 19.41 14.34
CA HIS A 139 -21.10 20.72 13.69
C HIS A 139 -22.48 21.39 13.70
N ASN A 140 -23.54 20.64 13.41
CA ASN A 140 -24.91 21.15 13.42
C ASN A 140 -25.36 21.57 14.81
N THR A 141 -25.08 20.76 15.85
CA THR A 141 -25.41 21.13 17.24
C THR A 141 -24.65 22.39 17.68
N ARG A 142 -23.36 22.50 17.32
CA ARG A 142 -22.57 23.71 17.60
C ARG A 142 -23.14 24.94 16.90
N LEU A 143 -23.44 24.84 15.61
CA LEU A 143 -24.04 25.95 14.85
C LEU A 143 -25.39 26.37 15.43
N THR A 144 -26.22 25.40 15.80
CA THR A 144 -27.53 25.67 16.43
C THR A 144 -27.36 26.39 17.76
N ALA A 145 -26.41 25.97 18.59
CA ALA A 145 -26.08 26.66 19.84
C ALA A 145 -25.57 28.09 19.60
N THR A 146 -24.70 28.29 18.61
CA THR A 146 -24.20 29.63 18.24
C THR A 146 -25.33 30.54 17.74
N VAL A 147 -26.24 30.02 16.91
CA VAL A 147 -27.41 30.78 16.45
C VAL A 147 -28.33 31.14 17.61
N ALA A 148 -28.56 30.23 18.56
CA ALA A 148 -29.35 30.51 19.75
C ALA A 148 -28.70 31.61 20.60
N GLN A 149 -27.38 31.52 20.83
CA GLN A 149 -26.64 32.54 21.58
C GLN A 149 -26.73 33.92 20.93
N LEU A 150 -26.44 34.00 19.62
CA LEU A 150 -26.48 35.26 18.89
C LEU A 150 -27.88 35.90 18.90
N ARG A 151 -28.95 35.09 18.88
CA ARG A 151 -30.31 35.60 19.01
C ARG A 151 -30.56 36.22 20.39
N THR A 152 -30.10 35.55 21.46
CA THR A 152 -30.20 36.07 22.82
C THR A 152 -29.42 37.38 22.96
N ASP A 153 -28.18 37.43 22.46
CA ASP A 153 -27.34 38.62 22.52
C ASP A 153 -27.97 39.78 21.73
N ASN A 154 -28.51 39.50 20.56
CA ASN A 154 -29.19 40.49 19.73
C ASN A 154 -30.45 41.04 20.41
N GLN A 155 -31.25 40.18 21.05
CA GLN A 155 -32.41 40.61 21.83
C GLN A 155 -31.99 41.49 23.02
N ALA A 156 -30.92 41.12 23.73
CA ALA A 156 -30.40 41.92 24.85
C ALA A 156 -29.89 43.30 24.37
N LEU A 157 -29.20 43.36 23.23
CA LEU A 157 -28.77 44.62 22.62
C LEU A 157 -29.96 45.48 22.21
N HIS A 158 -31.01 44.90 21.63
CA HIS A 158 -32.22 45.64 21.28
C HIS A 158 -32.89 46.26 22.52
N VAL A 159 -33.05 45.49 23.60
CA VAL A 159 -33.57 46.02 24.87
C VAL A 159 -32.70 47.17 25.38
N ARG A 160 -31.37 47.02 25.33
CA ARG A 160 -30.47 48.07 25.79
C ARG A 160 -30.55 49.35 24.95
N VAL A 161 -30.70 49.22 23.63
CA VAL A 161 -30.91 50.37 22.74
C VAL A 161 -32.20 51.10 23.13
N THR A 162 -33.30 50.37 23.35
CA THR A 162 -34.57 51.00 23.74
C THR A 162 -34.49 51.71 25.09
N GLU A 163 -33.82 51.13 26.08
CA GLU A 163 -33.60 51.79 27.39
C GLU A 163 -32.82 53.10 27.25
N LEU A 164 -31.74 53.10 26.45
CA LEU A 164 -30.93 54.30 26.23
C LEU A 164 -31.68 55.38 25.45
N GLU A 165 -32.54 54.99 24.51
CA GLU A 165 -33.42 55.90 23.78
C GLU A 165 -34.44 56.57 24.72
N ASP A 166 -35.04 55.79 25.63
CA ASP A 166 -35.97 56.29 26.65
C ASP A 166 -35.27 57.24 27.64
N ASP A 167 -34.08 56.88 28.12
CA ASP A 167 -33.26 57.73 29.01
C ASP A 167 -32.89 59.05 28.33
N LEU A 168 -32.51 59.01 27.05
CA LEU A 168 -32.21 60.20 26.26
C LEU A 168 -33.45 61.08 26.06
N ALA A 169 -34.62 60.48 25.79
CA ALA A 169 -35.88 61.19 25.70
C ALA A 169 -36.24 61.88 27.02
N ALA A 170 -36.11 61.16 28.14
CA ALA A 170 -36.33 61.68 29.49
C ALA A 170 -35.39 62.86 29.81
N ALA A 171 -34.08 62.71 29.56
CA ALA A 171 -33.10 63.77 29.76
C ALA A 171 -33.43 65.03 28.93
N ARG A 172 -33.81 64.86 27.65
CA ARG A 172 -34.23 65.97 26.78
C ARG A 172 -35.51 66.65 27.25
N THR A 173 -36.46 65.91 27.82
CA THR A 173 -37.68 66.53 28.39
C THR A 173 -37.39 67.29 29.68
N SER A 174 -36.53 66.76 30.55
CA SER A 174 -36.07 67.43 31.77
C SER A 174 -35.36 68.75 31.44
N LEU A 175 -34.40 68.72 30.50
CA LEU A 175 -33.68 69.91 30.04
C LEU A 175 -34.64 70.98 29.48
N ARG A 176 -35.62 70.58 28.65
CA ARG A 176 -36.63 71.52 28.14
C ARG A 176 -37.48 72.13 29.24
N ARG A 177 -37.83 71.39 30.29
CA ARG A 177 -38.57 71.94 31.44
C ARG A 177 -37.72 72.92 32.24
N MET A 178 -36.45 72.60 32.49
CA MET A 178 -35.50 73.46 33.18
C MET A 178 -35.33 74.80 32.45
N ILE A 179 -35.06 74.75 31.14
CA ILE A 179 -34.94 75.96 30.29
C ILE A 179 -36.23 76.80 30.33
N ARG A 180 -37.42 76.18 30.32
CA ARG A 180 -38.69 76.92 30.40
C ARG A 180 -38.96 77.53 31.78
N ALA A 181 -38.54 76.87 32.85
CA ALA A 181 -38.68 77.38 34.21
C ALA A 181 -37.81 78.61 34.42
N GLU A 182 -36.58 78.59 33.91
CA GLU A 182 -35.62 79.69 34.02
C GLU A 182 -36.01 80.90 33.15
N ASN A 183 -36.62 80.66 31.98
CA ASN A 183 -37.13 81.72 31.11
C ASN A 183 -38.52 82.26 31.48
N ARG A 184 -39.09 81.87 32.64
CA ARG A 184 -40.41 82.35 33.06
C ARG A 184 -40.27 83.74 33.71
N PRO A 185 -40.95 84.80 33.20
CA PRO A 185 -40.81 86.13 33.77
C PRO A 185 -41.38 86.18 35.19
N PRO A 186 -40.84 87.06 36.08
CA PRO A 186 -41.37 87.21 37.43
C PRO A 186 -42.83 87.66 37.35
N GLN A 187 -43.72 86.89 37.99
CA GLN A 187 -45.11 87.30 38.16
C GLN A 187 -45.13 88.49 39.12
N SER A 188 -45.82 89.55 38.67
CA SER A 188 -45.93 90.88 39.27
C SER A 188 -46.41 90.87 40.71
#